data_AF-A0AAW3AT56-F1
#
_entry.id   AF-A0AAW3AT56-F1
#
_cell.length_a   1.000
_cell.length_b   1.000
_cell.length_c   1.000
_cell.angle_alpha   90.00
_cell.angle_beta   90.00
_cell.angle_gamma   90.00
#
_symmetry.space_group_name_H-M   'P 1'
#
loop_
_entity.id
_entity.type
_entity.pdbx_description
1 polymer ?
#
loop_
_entity_poly.entity_id
_entity_poly.type
_entity_poly.pdbx_seq_one_letter_code
_entity_poly.pdbx_strand_id
1 'polypeptide(L)'
;MRLSTQRRGGRPSTPPPSFRLLHLRKQHTSFAALPLSTREAAQHISPPSPRPHRRLSPPFCRSAATCRARASAARNMRSTAKAMVALCRTPLRMAGSAAPGVFFGASMPAAQSATGLSFGLTEQQLQYQETARSFAKEKMIPVAAEYDRSMKYPHEVYKQAWGLGLTNMHIPEKYGGLGASVMDGLIVQEELAYACTGMATAFDGNNLAEAPLLIAGTDAQRKKYLGRMVEEPLLAAYCVTEPTGGSDVAGLKTTARKEGDRWVINGSKMWITNGGVASWYFVLARSEGGYTGFIVDADAPGVTRGEKEVMLGQRCSDTRGITFENVVVPQENVVGEPGKGFQVAMKVFDFTRSSVAISAVGLSRRATDEATRYARERVTMGKPIAQHQAVAFMLAEMAAGVEACRLMTYRAGWDTDQGRRNTYYASCAKMMAANLAEKCAANAVQIFGGNGYNTGYPVEKLYRDCKIFSIYEGTTQIQHTIVSRYVTGMRC
;
A
#
# COMPACT_ATOMS: atom_id res chain seq x y z
N MET A 1 34.92 56.08 -45.10
CA MET A 1 36.09 55.26 -44.70
C MET A 1 35.69 53.79 -44.86
N ARG A 2 36.46 52.90 -45.52
CA ARG A 2 37.79 52.34 -45.14
C ARG A 2 37.73 51.63 -43.77
N LEU A 3 38.16 50.37 -43.59
CA LEU A 3 38.82 49.42 -44.51
C LEU A 3 38.57 47.94 -44.08
N SER A 4 39.11 46.98 -44.84
CA SER A 4 38.83 45.54 -44.75
C SER A 4 40.02 44.65 -44.33
N THR A 5 39.76 43.59 -43.56
CA THR A 5 40.53 42.32 -43.47
C THR A 5 39.55 41.20 -43.09
N GLN A 6 39.42 40.00 -43.69
CA GLN A 6 40.19 39.11 -44.58
C GLN A 6 40.81 37.88 -43.88
N ARG A 7 40.12 36.74 -44.06
CA ARG A 7 40.57 35.31 -44.09
C ARG A 7 41.71 34.82 -43.16
N ARG A 8 41.33 33.95 -42.21
CA ARG A 8 41.99 32.65 -41.90
C ARG A 8 40.88 31.64 -41.57
N GLY A 9 40.98 30.33 -41.79
CA GLY A 9 42.00 29.53 -42.49
C GLY A 9 41.73 28.03 -42.23
N GLY A 10 41.38 27.25 -43.25
CA GLY A 10 40.90 25.87 -43.07
C GLY A 10 42.00 24.79 -43.18
N ARG A 11 41.88 23.72 -42.38
CA ARG A 11 42.50 22.40 -42.62
C ARG A 11 41.52 21.28 -42.20
N PRO A 12 41.66 20.06 -42.77
CA PRO A 12 40.53 19.12 -42.88
C PRO A 12 40.39 18.12 -41.72
N SER A 13 39.20 17.53 -41.64
CA SER A 13 38.85 16.41 -40.77
C SER A 13 39.55 15.10 -41.14
N THR A 14 40.14 14.42 -40.17
CA THR A 14 40.56 13.01 -40.27
C THR A 14 39.41 12.05 -39.93
N PRO A 15 39.17 10.99 -40.71
CA PRO A 15 38.21 9.94 -40.35
C PRO A 15 38.83 8.92 -39.37
N PRO A 16 38.03 8.25 -38.51
CA PRO A 16 38.51 7.15 -37.68
C PRO A 16 38.77 5.89 -38.52
N PRO A 17 39.72 5.02 -38.12
CA PRO A 17 40.04 3.80 -38.85
C PRO A 17 38.95 2.72 -38.69
N SER A 18 38.67 2.01 -39.78
CA SER A 18 37.69 0.93 -39.83
C SER A 18 38.21 -0.35 -39.14
N PHE A 19 37.51 -0.83 -38.12
CA PHE A 19 37.77 -2.15 -37.52
C PHE A 19 37.42 -3.27 -38.52
N ARG A 20 38.42 -4.06 -38.91
CA ARG A 20 38.22 -5.29 -39.70
C ARG A 20 37.62 -6.39 -38.81
N LEU A 21 36.64 -7.13 -39.32
CA LEU A 21 36.24 -8.40 -38.72
C LEU A 21 37.40 -9.39 -38.82
N LEU A 22 37.83 -9.95 -37.68
CA LEU A 22 38.65 -11.14 -37.63
C LEU A 22 37.76 -12.36 -37.36
N HIS A 23 37.87 -13.39 -38.19
CA HIS A 23 37.17 -14.66 -37.99
C HIS A 23 37.74 -15.42 -36.79
N LEU A 24 37.00 -15.47 -35.68
CA LEU A 24 37.24 -16.48 -34.64
C LEU A 24 36.59 -17.79 -35.05
N ARG A 25 37.42 -18.83 -35.25
CA ARG A 25 36.96 -20.20 -35.54
C ARG A 25 36.18 -20.74 -34.34
N LYS A 26 35.03 -21.37 -34.60
CA LYS A 26 34.42 -22.30 -33.64
C LYS A 26 35.38 -23.47 -33.42
N GLN A 27 35.70 -23.77 -32.16
CA GLN A 27 36.14 -25.11 -31.76
C GLN A 27 35.08 -25.71 -30.85
N HIS A 28 34.62 -26.91 -31.19
CA HIS A 28 33.71 -27.67 -30.36
C HIS A 28 34.52 -28.43 -29.30
N THR A 29 34.13 -28.31 -28.04
CA THR A 29 34.45 -29.29 -27.00
C THR A 29 33.14 -29.88 -26.48
N SER A 30 32.86 -31.11 -26.87
CA SER A 30 31.69 -31.86 -26.38
C SER A 30 32.07 -32.54 -25.08
N PHE A 31 31.34 -32.25 -23.99
CA PHE A 31 31.37 -33.08 -22.79
C PHE A 31 30.15 -34.00 -22.80
N ALA A 32 30.41 -35.32 -22.80
CA ALA A 32 29.38 -36.33 -22.92
C ALA A 32 28.60 -36.50 -21.59
N ALA A 33 27.29 -36.73 -21.70
CA ALA A 33 26.49 -37.13 -20.56
C ALA A 33 26.74 -38.61 -20.22
N LEU A 34 26.92 -38.92 -18.94
CA LEU A 34 26.92 -40.29 -18.42
C LEU A 34 25.48 -40.71 -18.06
N PRO A 35 25.01 -41.90 -18.46
CA PRO A 35 23.69 -42.38 -18.09
C PRO A 35 23.69 -42.97 -16.68
N LEU A 36 22.74 -42.54 -15.84
CA LEU A 36 22.39 -43.25 -14.60
C LEU A 36 21.09 -44.03 -14.82
N SER A 37 21.24 -45.34 -14.99
CA SER A 37 20.13 -46.29 -14.98
C SER A 37 20.25 -47.24 -13.80
N THR A 38 19.27 -47.20 -12.89
CA THR A 38 18.60 -48.40 -12.36
C THR A 38 17.39 -47.98 -11.53
N ARG A 39 16.38 -48.86 -11.49
CA ARG A 39 15.30 -48.80 -10.49
C ARG A 39 15.77 -49.54 -9.24
N GLU A 40 15.27 -49.19 -8.05
CA GLU A 40 14.41 -50.07 -7.23
C GLU A 40 14.04 -49.47 -5.86
N ALA A 41 13.18 -50.18 -5.12
CA ALA A 41 12.94 -50.05 -3.68
C ALA A 41 12.42 -48.70 -3.11
N ALA A 42 11.27 -48.21 -3.61
CA ALA A 42 10.42 -47.31 -2.83
C ALA A 42 9.69 -48.09 -1.71
N GLN A 43 10.27 -48.16 -0.51
CA GLN A 43 9.63 -48.82 0.64
C GLN A 43 8.59 -47.90 1.31
N HIS A 44 7.36 -48.39 1.47
CA HIS A 44 6.31 -47.70 2.22
C HIS A 44 6.61 -47.66 3.72
N ILE A 45 6.88 -46.46 4.26
CA ILE A 45 6.81 -46.21 5.70
C ILE A 45 5.49 -45.49 5.99
N SER A 46 4.56 -46.20 6.63
CA SER A 46 3.28 -45.62 7.06
C SER A 46 3.45 -44.83 8.37
N PRO A 47 2.75 -43.69 8.56
CA PRO A 47 2.79 -42.97 9.83
C PRO A 47 2.10 -43.78 10.94
N PRO A 48 2.61 -43.76 12.19
CA PRO A 48 2.02 -44.51 13.30
C PRO A 48 0.67 -43.93 13.72
N SER A 49 -0.29 -44.80 14.03
CA SER A 49 -1.62 -44.42 14.47
C SER A 49 -1.65 -43.93 15.93
N PRO A 50 -2.43 -42.88 16.26
CA PRO A 50 -2.55 -42.39 17.63
C PRO A 50 -3.39 -43.37 18.47
N ARG A 51 -2.82 -43.88 19.57
CA ARG A 51 -3.58 -44.65 20.58
C ARG A 51 -4.31 -43.70 21.55
N PRO A 52 -5.50 -44.06 22.05
CA PRO A 52 -6.38 -43.13 22.75
C PRO A 52 -5.97 -42.91 24.22
N HIS A 53 -5.82 -41.65 24.63
CA HIS A 53 -5.73 -41.30 26.04
C HIS A 53 -7.12 -41.08 26.66
N ARG A 54 -7.26 -41.53 27.91
CA ARG A 54 -8.52 -41.65 28.66
C ARG A 54 -9.33 -40.35 28.69
N ARG A 55 -10.66 -40.48 28.56
CA ARG A 55 -11.61 -39.48 29.08
C ARG A 55 -11.43 -39.36 30.59
N LEU A 56 -11.27 -38.15 31.11
CA LEU A 56 -11.50 -37.84 32.52
C LEU A 56 -12.92 -37.30 32.66
N SER A 57 -13.69 -37.88 33.60
CA SER A 57 -15.04 -37.43 33.89
C SER A 57 -15.01 -36.31 34.95
N PRO A 58 -15.82 -35.25 34.82
CA PRO A 58 -15.93 -34.23 35.87
C PRO A 58 -16.63 -34.81 37.12
N PRO A 59 -16.29 -34.33 38.33
CA PRO A 59 -16.91 -34.81 39.56
C PRO A 59 -18.35 -34.30 39.69
N PHE A 60 -19.27 -35.20 40.03
CA PHE A 60 -20.59 -34.84 40.55
C PHE A 60 -20.46 -34.24 41.96
N CYS A 61 -21.09 -33.10 42.20
CA CYS A 61 -21.59 -32.75 43.53
C CYS A 61 -22.98 -32.09 43.42
N ARG A 62 -23.70 -32.00 44.54
CA ARG A 62 -25.18 -32.01 44.56
C ARG A 62 -25.84 -30.65 44.80
N SER A 63 -27.14 -30.68 44.51
CA SER A 63 -28.22 -29.84 45.07
C SER A 63 -28.47 -28.49 44.39
N ALA A 64 -29.74 -28.10 44.40
CA ALA A 64 -30.26 -26.93 43.71
C ALA A 64 -31.03 -26.02 44.69
N ALA A 65 -30.88 -24.71 44.51
CA ALA A 65 -31.80 -23.72 45.03
C ALA A 65 -31.73 -22.44 44.17
N THR A 66 -32.84 -21.68 44.11
CA THR A 66 -32.95 -20.33 43.53
C THR A 66 -32.87 -20.16 42.00
N CYS A 67 -33.83 -20.73 41.27
CA CYS A 67 -34.30 -20.06 40.05
C CYS A 67 -35.06 -18.78 40.42
N ARG A 68 -34.63 -17.60 39.96
CA ARG A 68 -35.48 -16.40 39.84
C ARG A 68 -35.28 -15.72 38.49
N ALA A 69 -36.42 -15.44 37.88
CA ALA A 69 -36.65 -14.89 36.54
C ALA A 69 -35.68 -13.82 36.03
N ARG A 70 -35.39 -13.90 34.72
CA ARG A 70 -35.44 -12.74 33.80
C ARG A 70 -35.64 -13.19 32.35
N ALA A 71 -36.84 -12.98 31.84
CA ALA A 71 -37.20 -13.03 30.42
C ALA A 71 -37.97 -11.74 30.08
N SER A 72 -37.84 -11.27 28.85
CA SER A 72 -38.10 -9.86 28.44
C SER A 72 -37.15 -8.84 29.12
N ALA A 73 -36.85 -7.68 28.53
CA ALA A 73 -37.52 -7.04 27.40
C ALA A 73 -36.53 -6.44 26.39
N ALA A 74 -36.79 -6.67 25.10
CA ALA A 74 -36.24 -5.88 24.01
C ALA A 74 -37.20 -4.72 23.68
N ARG A 75 -36.82 -3.48 24.01
CA ARG A 75 -37.37 -2.23 23.47
C ARG A 75 -36.58 -1.00 23.96
N ASN A 76 -36.70 0.09 23.21
CA ASN A 76 -36.29 1.47 23.53
C ASN A 76 -34.79 1.77 23.65
N MET A 77 -34.17 2.12 22.52
CA MET A 77 -33.06 3.07 22.46
C MET A 77 -33.36 4.18 21.43
N ARG A 78 -34.01 5.26 21.88
CA ARG A 78 -34.02 6.59 21.24
C ARG A 78 -34.11 7.66 22.33
N SER A 79 -33.59 8.85 22.00
CA SER A 79 -33.51 10.08 22.82
C SER A 79 -32.84 9.96 24.21
N THR A 80 -31.60 10.45 24.30
CA THR A 80 -31.19 11.53 25.24
C THR A 80 -29.86 12.12 24.77
N ALA A 81 -29.89 13.04 23.81
CA ALA A 81 -28.72 13.75 23.31
C ALA A 81 -28.96 15.28 23.35
N LYS A 82 -29.07 15.84 24.55
CA LYS A 82 -29.13 17.29 24.86
C LYS A 82 -29.11 17.49 26.38
N ALA A 83 -27.99 17.97 26.91
CA ALA A 83 -27.82 18.80 28.13
C ALA A 83 -26.47 18.52 28.85
N MET A 84 -25.47 19.38 28.63
CA MET A 84 -24.60 19.94 29.68
C MET A 84 -23.52 20.85 29.04
N VAL A 85 -23.79 22.16 28.99
CA VAL A 85 -22.81 23.21 28.68
C VAL A 85 -23.12 24.43 29.56
N ALA A 86 -22.54 24.48 30.76
CA ALA A 86 -22.50 25.67 31.62
C ALA A 86 -21.48 25.48 32.76
N LEU A 87 -20.82 26.58 33.17
CA LEU A 87 -19.93 26.70 34.34
C LEU A 87 -18.61 25.88 34.22
N CYS A 88 -17.42 26.42 34.52
CA CYS A 88 -17.12 27.49 35.47
C CYS A 88 -15.88 28.34 35.11
N ARG A 89 -15.57 29.31 35.98
CA ARG A 89 -14.36 30.18 36.00
C ARG A 89 -13.95 30.40 37.47
N THR A 90 -12.72 30.79 37.83
CA THR A 90 -11.53 31.21 37.06
C THR A 90 -10.28 30.42 37.61
N PRO A 91 -8.99 30.83 37.54
CA PRO A 91 -7.85 29.94 37.87
C PRO A 91 -7.18 30.19 39.23
N LEU A 92 -6.39 29.24 39.75
CA LEU A 92 -4.93 29.41 39.98
C LEU A 92 -4.15 28.14 40.45
N ARG A 93 -2.90 28.05 39.98
CA ARG A 93 -1.66 27.59 40.68
C ARG A 93 -1.33 26.08 40.93
N MET A 94 -0.58 25.54 39.96
CA MET A 94 0.72 24.80 40.09
C MET A 94 0.87 23.37 40.64
N ALA A 95 1.69 22.62 39.87
CA ALA A 95 2.67 21.58 40.23
C ALA A 95 2.22 20.13 40.56
N GLY A 96 2.89 19.15 39.94
CA GLY A 96 3.18 17.87 40.61
C GLY A 96 2.72 16.53 39.99
N SER A 97 3.09 16.20 38.75
CA SER A 97 3.65 14.88 38.34
C SER A 97 3.49 14.60 36.84
N ALA A 98 4.42 13.83 36.26
CA ALA A 98 4.33 13.37 34.87
C ALA A 98 3.84 11.91 34.83
N ALA A 99 2.69 11.67 34.20
CA ALA A 99 2.10 10.34 34.08
C ALA A 99 2.84 9.48 33.02
N PRO A 100 3.17 8.21 33.30
CA PRO A 100 3.81 7.33 32.33
C PRO A 100 2.79 6.76 31.33
N GLY A 101 2.58 7.45 30.20
CA GLY A 101 1.64 6.96 29.17
C GLY A 101 1.63 7.68 27.82
N VAL A 102 2.46 8.69 27.60
CA VAL A 102 2.45 9.47 26.34
C VAL A 102 3.09 8.69 25.19
N PHE A 103 2.29 8.39 24.15
CA PHE A 103 2.79 7.92 22.86
C PHE A 103 3.60 9.02 22.17
N PHE A 104 4.70 8.67 21.51
CA PHE A 104 5.52 9.63 20.77
C PHE A 104 4.77 10.15 19.54
N GLY A 105 4.81 11.46 19.28
CA GLY A 105 4.24 12.08 18.08
C GLY A 105 2.93 12.86 18.25
N ALA A 106 2.24 12.75 19.40
CA ALA A 106 1.02 13.52 19.68
C ALA A 106 1.32 14.99 20.03
N SER A 107 1.73 15.79 19.05
CA SER A 107 1.76 17.25 19.17
C SER A 107 0.33 17.80 19.22
N MET A 108 0.01 18.62 20.23
CA MET A 108 -1.29 19.30 20.25
C MET A 108 -1.34 20.34 19.12
N PRO A 109 -2.45 20.42 18.36
CA PRO A 109 -2.54 21.33 17.22
C PRO A 109 -2.52 22.78 17.68
N ALA A 110 -1.44 23.49 17.34
CA ALA A 110 -1.41 24.94 17.40
C ALA A 110 -2.46 25.52 16.43
N ALA A 111 -3.06 26.65 16.80
CA ALA A 111 -4.15 27.27 16.05
C ALA A 111 -3.76 27.53 14.59
N GLN A 112 -4.69 27.30 13.66
CA GLN A 112 -4.51 27.57 12.24
C GLN A 112 -4.22 29.06 12.01
N SER A 113 -3.10 29.37 11.36
CA SER A 113 -2.83 30.73 10.92
C SER A 113 -3.79 31.10 9.79
N ALA A 114 -4.50 32.23 9.94
CA ALA A 114 -5.39 32.74 8.89
C ALA A 114 -4.63 33.22 7.63
N THR A 115 -3.29 33.35 7.70
CA THR A 115 -2.42 33.68 6.56
C THR A 115 -1.10 32.91 6.65
N GLY A 116 -0.71 32.21 5.57
CA GLY A 116 0.59 31.56 5.43
C GLY A 116 0.55 30.03 5.55
N LEU A 117 1.70 29.44 5.87
CA LEU A 117 1.87 27.98 5.99
C LEU A 117 1.27 27.46 7.30
N SER A 118 0.43 26.42 7.23
CA SER A 118 -0.11 25.71 8.38
C SER A 118 0.26 24.23 8.33
N PHE A 119 0.52 23.66 9.51
CA PHE A 119 0.67 22.21 9.73
C PHE A 119 -0.40 21.63 10.67
N GLY A 120 -1.31 22.47 11.17
CA GLY A 120 -2.43 22.04 12.01
C GLY A 120 -3.53 21.39 11.17
N LEU A 121 -3.90 20.16 11.52
CA LEU A 121 -5.05 19.46 10.92
C LEU A 121 -6.36 20.21 11.20
N THR A 122 -7.38 19.97 10.37
CA THR A 122 -8.76 20.41 10.68
C THR A 122 -9.38 19.53 11.76
N GLU A 123 -10.45 20.02 12.40
CA GLU A 123 -11.23 19.24 13.37
C GLU A 123 -11.77 17.94 12.75
N GLN A 124 -12.25 17.99 11.50
CA GLN A 124 -12.68 16.82 10.74
C GLN A 124 -11.53 15.82 10.48
N GLN A 125 -10.32 16.32 10.18
CA GLN A 125 -9.13 15.49 10.01
C GLN A 125 -8.66 14.84 11.30
N LEU A 126 -8.80 15.50 12.45
CA LEU A 126 -8.56 14.91 13.77
C LEU A 126 -9.56 13.79 14.07
N GLN A 127 -10.84 13.98 13.71
CA GLN A 127 -11.88 12.97 13.86
C GLN A 127 -11.65 11.74 12.94
N TYR A 128 -11.26 11.94 11.68
CA TYR A 128 -10.84 10.86 10.79
C TYR A 128 -9.61 10.12 11.34
N GLN A 129 -8.59 10.85 11.81
CA GLN A 129 -7.37 10.28 12.39
C GLN A 129 -7.68 9.42 13.61
N GLU A 130 -8.46 9.91 14.57
CA GLU A 130 -8.73 9.18 15.81
C GLU A 130 -9.66 7.98 15.61
N THR A 131 -10.59 8.07 14.64
CA THR A 131 -11.40 6.92 14.20
C THR A 131 -10.52 5.83 13.58
N ALA A 132 -9.64 6.21 12.64
CA ALA A 132 -8.70 5.28 12.00
C ALA A 132 -7.73 4.66 13.01
N ARG A 133 -7.19 5.46 13.93
CA ARG A 133 -6.29 5.03 15.02
C ARG A 133 -6.95 4.06 15.97
N SER A 134 -8.18 4.35 16.40
CA SER A 134 -8.95 3.48 17.29
C SER A 134 -9.24 2.15 16.62
N PHE A 135 -9.69 2.17 15.36
CA PHE A 135 -9.91 0.97 14.55
C PHE A 135 -8.61 0.15 14.35
N ALA A 136 -7.52 0.81 13.99
CA ALA A 136 -6.20 0.20 13.81
C ALA A 136 -5.72 -0.51 15.09
N LYS A 137 -5.83 0.17 16.24
CA LYS A 137 -5.44 -0.32 17.56
C LYS A 137 -6.31 -1.50 18.03
N GLU A 138 -7.63 -1.42 17.87
CA GLU A 138 -8.56 -2.41 18.43
C GLU A 138 -8.87 -3.59 17.51
N LYS A 139 -8.92 -3.37 16.19
CA LYS A 139 -9.42 -4.36 15.22
C LYS A 139 -8.32 -4.92 14.31
N MET A 140 -7.27 -4.16 14.01
CA MET A 140 -6.20 -4.60 13.10
C MET A 140 -4.98 -5.18 13.85
N ILE A 141 -4.40 -4.44 14.81
CA ILE A 141 -3.19 -4.88 15.55
C ILE A 141 -3.35 -6.29 16.18
N PRO A 142 -4.45 -6.62 16.89
CA PRO A 142 -4.55 -7.91 17.59
C PRO A 142 -4.55 -9.14 16.67
N VAL A 143 -4.93 -8.97 15.39
CA VAL A 143 -5.05 -10.07 14.41
C VAL A 143 -3.99 -10.00 13.30
N ALA A 144 -3.17 -8.94 13.25
CA ALA A 144 -2.17 -8.70 12.20
C ALA A 144 -1.15 -9.84 12.05
N ALA A 145 -0.74 -10.48 13.16
CA ALA A 145 0.18 -11.62 13.13
C ALA A 145 -0.50 -12.89 12.58
N GLU A 146 -1.76 -13.15 12.95
CA GLU A 146 -2.47 -14.35 12.49
C GLU A 146 -2.84 -14.28 11.01
N TYR A 147 -3.26 -13.10 10.53
CA TYR A 147 -3.50 -12.88 9.10
C TYR A 147 -2.23 -13.00 8.26
N ASP A 148 -1.06 -12.58 8.78
CA ASP A 148 0.22 -12.79 8.11
C ASP A 148 0.69 -14.25 8.12
N ARG A 149 0.49 -15.00 9.23
CA ARG A 149 0.81 -16.45 9.29
C ARG A 149 -0.09 -17.29 8.39
N SER A 150 -1.40 -17.06 8.45
CA SER A 150 -2.40 -17.85 7.72
C SER A 150 -2.57 -17.42 6.26
N MET A 151 -2.04 -16.24 5.89
CA MET A 151 -2.13 -15.61 4.57
C MET A 151 -3.57 -15.39 4.06
N LYS A 152 -4.58 -15.51 4.93
CA LYS A 152 -6.00 -15.32 4.62
C LYS A 152 -6.29 -13.86 4.29
N TYR A 153 -7.28 -13.63 3.43
CA TYR A 153 -7.74 -12.27 3.15
C TYR A 153 -8.59 -11.73 4.34
N PRO A 154 -8.38 -10.48 4.78
CA PRO A 154 -8.98 -9.93 6.00
C PRO A 154 -10.42 -9.41 5.80
N HIS A 155 -11.32 -10.19 5.18
CA HIS A 155 -12.69 -9.77 4.83
C HIS A 155 -13.48 -9.15 6.00
N GLU A 156 -13.49 -9.78 7.17
CA GLU A 156 -14.22 -9.26 8.34
C GLU A 156 -13.63 -7.95 8.89
N VAL A 157 -12.32 -7.73 8.71
CA VAL A 157 -11.66 -6.47 9.10
C VAL A 157 -11.95 -5.39 8.04
N TYR A 158 -11.90 -5.73 6.76
CA TYR A 158 -12.28 -4.84 5.66
C TYR A 158 -13.73 -4.35 5.80
N LYS A 159 -14.68 -5.26 6.06
CA LYS A 159 -16.10 -4.93 6.25
C LYS A 159 -16.33 -3.97 7.43
N GLN A 160 -15.55 -4.09 8.50
CA GLN A 160 -15.59 -3.13 9.61
C GLN A 160 -14.96 -1.78 9.25
N ALA A 161 -13.86 -1.76 8.48
CA ALA A 161 -13.23 -0.52 8.01
C ALA A 161 -14.18 0.26 7.07
N TRP A 162 -14.78 -0.44 6.11
CA TRP A 162 -15.81 0.08 5.20
C TRP A 162 -17.01 0.64 5.97
N GLY A 163 -17.54 -0.11 6.96
CA GLY A 163 -18.65 0.32 7.81
C GLY A 163 -18.35 1.50 8.75
N LEU A 164 -17.08 1.93 8.82
CA LEU A 164 -16.62 3.14 9.53
C LEU A 164 -16.22 4.28 8.57
N GLY A 165 -16.37 4.10 7.26
CA GLY A 165 -15.96 5.08 6.25
C GLY A 165 -14.43 5.19 6.08
N LEU A 166 -13.67 4.18 6.48
CA LEU A 166 -12.19 4.18 6.42
C LEU A 166 -11.63 3.62 5.10
N THR A 167 -12.48 3.42 4.10
CA THR A 167 -12.12 2.86 2.78
C THR A 167 -12.94 3.57 1.70
N ASN A 168 -12.46 3.57 0.45
CA ASN A 168 -13.17 4.12 -0.72
C ASN A 168 -13.51 5.65 -0.54
N MET A 169 -12.74 6.35 0.30
CA MET A 169 -13.07 7.68 0.86
C MET A 169 -13.19 8.78 -0.20
N HIS A 170 -12.46 8.66 -1.32
CA HIS A 170 -12.39 9.65 -2.37
C HIS A 170 -13.56 9.58 -3.37
N ILE A 171 -14.48 8.62 -3.23
CA ILE A 171 -15.70 8.59 -4.03
C ILE A 171 -16.56 9.83 -3.70
N PRO A 172 -16.91 10.68 -4.69
CA PRO A 172 -17.71 11.88 -4.45
C PRO A 172 -19.10 11.62 -3.85
N GLU A 173 -19.58 12.54 -3.02
CA GLU A 173 -20.91 12.50 -2.38
C GLU A 173 -22.06 12.25 -3.35
N LYS A 174 -21.98 12.77 -4.59
CA LYS A 174 -23.00 12.54 -5.63
C LYS A 174 -23.09 11.10 -6.15
N TYR A 175 -22.20 10.21 -5.73
CA TYR A 175 -22.29 8.76 -5.89
C TYR A 175 -22.35 8.02 -4.54
N GLY A 176 -22.66 8.74 -3.45
CA GLY A 176 -22.86 8.22 -2.09
C GLY A 176 -21.61 8.19 -1.20
N GLY A 177 -20.40 8.42 -1.74
CA GLY A 177 -19.16 8.37 -0.96
C GLY A 177 -18.91 9.59 -0.08
N LEU A 178 -17.78 9.61 0.64
CA LEU A 178 -17.43 10.71 1.56
C LEU A 178 -16.90 11.98 0.87
N GLY A 179 -16.54 11.91 -0.41
CA GLY A 179 -15.90 13.03 -1.13
C GLY A 179 -14.60 13.54 -0.51
N ALA A 180 -13.94 12.73 0.32
CA ALA A 180 -12.82 13.17 1.15
C ALA A 180 -11.57 13.47 0.31
N SER A 181 -10.80 14.47 0.76
CA SER A 181 -9.58 14.90 0.07
C SER A 181 -8.48 13.83 0.13
N VAL A 182 -7.48 13.92 -0.76
CA VAL A 182 -6.29 13.07 -0.71
C VAL A 182 -5.62 13.21 0.66
N MET A 183 -5.47 14.42 1.18
CA MET A 183 -4.98 14.67 2.54
C MET A 183 -5.73 13.89 3.62
N ASP A 184 -7.07 13.83 3.57
CA ASP A 184 -7.87 13.07 4.54
C ASP A 184 -7.61 11.56 4.45
N GLY A 185 -7.53 11.04 3.22
CA GLY A 185 -7.18 9.64 2.95
C GLY A 185 -5.77 9.29 3.42
N LEU A 186 -4.79 10.19 3.26
CA LEU A 186 -3.43 9.98 3.76
C LEU A 186 -3.38 9.86 5.29
N ILE A 187 -4.16 10.69 5.98
CA ILE A 187 -4.24 10.71 7.45
C ILE A 187 -4.83 9.39 7.98
N VAL A 188 -5.88 8.87 7.33
CA VAL A 188 -6.45 7.55 7.65
C VAL A 188 -5.46 6.43 7.34
N GLN A 189 -4.86 6.43 6.15
CA GLN A 189 -3.98 5.36 5.69
C GLN A 189 -2.71 5.21 6.55
N GLU A 190 -2.16 6.29 7.13
CA GLU A 190 -1.02 6.17 8.05
C GLU A 190 -1.36 5.32 9.28
N GLU A 191 -2.53 5.53 9.88
CA GLU A 191 -2.98 4.81 11.07
C GLU A 191 -3.30 3.34 10.76
N LEU A 192 -3.94 3.06 9.60
CA LEU A 192 -4.18 1.69 9.13
C LEU A 192 -2.86 0.94 8.85
N ALA A 193 -1.91 1.60 8.18
CA ALA A 193 -0.60 1.04 7.85
C ALA A 193 0.28 0.78 9.07
N TYR A 194 0.19 1.64 10.10
CA TYR A 194 0.83 1.45 11.41
C TYR A 194 0.38 0.15 12.10
N ALA A 195 -0.87 -0.27 11.92
CA ALA A 195 -1.33 -1.55 12.42
C ALA A 195 -0.83 -2.73 11.58
N CYS A 196 -1.12 -2.72 10.27
CA CYS A 196 -0.71 -3.77 9.34
C CYS A 196 -0.78 -3.28 7.89
N THR A 197 0.38 -3.05 7.25
CA THR A 197 0.42 -2.64 5.83
C THR A 197 -0.17 -3.70 4.90
N GLY A 198 -0.09 -4.99 5.22
CA GLY A 198 -0.75 -6.05 4.44
C GLY A 198 -2.28 -5.95 4.42
N MET A 199 -2.90 -5.38 5.45
CA MET A 199 -4.33 -5.04 5.45
C MET A 199 -4.57 -3.70 4.75
N ALA A 200 -3.77 -2.68 5.08
CA ALA A 200 -3.92 -1.34 4.50
C ALA A 200 -3.75 -1.34 2.96
N THR A 201 -2.84 -2.14 2.41
CA THR A 201 -2.68 -2.36 0.95
C THR A 201 -3.83 -3.17 0.36
N ALA A 202 -4.40 -4.13 1.10
CA ALA A 202 -5.59 -4.85 0.65
C ALA A 202 -6.81 -3.92 0.53
N PHE A 203 -6.92 -2.93 1.41
CA PHE A 203 -8.00 -1.93 1.39
C PHE A 203 -7.74 -0.84 0.32
N ASP A 204 -6.52 -0.30 0.26
CA ASP A 204 -6.08 0.74 -0.69
C ASP A 204 -5.96 0.23 -2.14
N GLY A 205 -6.00 -1.09 -2.36
CA GLY A 205 -6.18 -1.69 -3.69
C GLY A 205 -7.45 -1.19 -4.40
N ASN A 206 -8.50 -0.82 -3.66
CA ASN A 206 -9.69 -0.17 -4.21
C ASN A 206 -9.37 1.24 -4.73
N ASN A 207 -8.71 2.08 -3.92
CA ASN A 207 -8.33 3.44 -4.28
C ASN A 207 -7.56 3.48 -5.62
N LEU A 208 -6.61 2.56 -5.80
CA LEU A 208 -5.84 2.40 -7.05
C LEU A 208 -6.70 1.99 -8.25
N ALA A 209 -7.75 1.20 -8.05
CA ALA A 209 -8.70 0.79 -9.10
C ALA A 209 -9.79 1.84 -9.39
N GLU A 210 -10.17 2.64 -8.39
CA GLU A 210 -11.16 3.72 -8.45
C GLU A 210 -10.58 4.99 -9.09
N ALA A 211 -9.31 5.31 -8.84
CA ALA A 211 -8.62 6.48 -9.38
C ALA A 211 -8.76 6.69 -10.91
N PRO A 212 -8.65 5.67 -11.79
CA PRO A 212 -8.96 5.81 -13.21
C PRO A 212 -10.35 6.38 -13.50
N LEU A 213 -11.37 5.95 -12.75
CA LEU A 213 -12.76 6.41 -12.89
C LEU A 213 -12.92 7.81 -12.30
N LEU A 214 -12.28 8.11 -11.16
CA LEU A 214 -12.24 9.46 -10.60
C LEU A 214 -11.62 10.46 -11.60
N ILE A 215 -10.52 10.08 -12.27
CA ILE A 215 -9.77 10.95 -13.20
C ILE A 215 -10.43 11.07 -14.57
N ALA A 216 -10.92 9.97 -15.15
CA ALA A 216 -11.31 9.91 -16.57
C ALA A 216 -12.63 9.15 -16.86
N GLY A 217 -13.33 8.67 -15.82
CA GLY A 217 -14.61 7.99 -15.99
C GLY A 217 -15.76 8.94 -16.36
N THR A 218 -16.75 8.44 -17.10
CA THR A 218 -18.01 9.16 -17.35
C THR A 218 -18.87 9.22 -16.07
N ASP A 219 -19.88 10.08 -16.03
CA ASP A 219 -20.81 10.14 -14.88
C ASP A 219 -21.54 8.80 -14.67
N ALA A 220 -21.99 8.17 -15.78
CA ALA A 220 -22.60 6.85 -15.77
C ALA A 220 -21.64 5.75 -15.27
N GLN A 221 -20.39 5.73 -15.72
CA GLN A 221 -19.37 4.79 -15.23
C GLN A 221 -19.12 4.98 -13.74
N ARG A 222 -18.93 6.22 -13.28
CA ARG A 222 -18.70 6.53 -11.86
C ARG A 222 -19.90 6.10 -11.01
N LYS A 223 -21.12 6.44 -11.42
CA LYS A 223 -22.35 6.01 -10.72
C LYS A 223 -22.49 4.49 -10.67
N LYS A 224 -22.26 3.79 -11.78
CA LYS A 224 -22.37 2.32 -11.91
C LYS A 224 -21.29 1.57 -11.13
N TYR A 225 -20.03 2.01 -11.19
CA TYR A 225 -18.90 1.25 -10.64
C TYR A 225 -18.45 1.72 -9.27
N LEU A 226 -18.45 3.03 -8.98
CA LEU A 226 -18.10 3.55 -7.65
C LEU A 226 -19.29 3.44 -6.68
N GLY A 227 -20.53 3.63 -7.14
CA GLY A 227 -21.73 3.48 -6.29
C GLY A 227 -21.80 2.11 -5.61
N ARG A 228 -21.52 1.02 -6.34
CA ARG A 228 -21.46 -0.35 -5.79
C ARG A 228 -20.42 -0.53 -4.68
N MET A 229 -19.36 0.29 -4.66
CA MET A 229 -18.30 0.27 -3.62
C MET A 229 -18.73 1.02 -2.33
N VAL A 230 -19.79 1.83 -2.43
CA VAL A 230 -20.44 2.53 -1.31
C VAL A 230 -21.62 1.72 -0.78
N GLU A 231 -22.36 1.06 -1.67
CA GLU A 231 -23.55 0.25 -1.34
C GLU A 231 -23.20 -1.04 -0.57
N GLU A 232 -22.11 -1.71 -0.96
CA GLU A 232 -21.63 -2.95 -0.34
C GLU A 232 -20.09 -2.90 -0.14
N PRO A 233 -19.52 -3.71 0.78
CA PRO A 233 -18.06 -3.83 0.99
C PRO A 233 -17.42 -4.66 -0.13
N LEU A 234 -17.50 -4.15 -1.35
CA LEU A 234 -16.88 -4.74 -2.54
C LEU A 234 -15.40 -4.34 -2.66
N LEU A 235 -14.67 -5.15 -3.42
CA LEU A 235 -13.26 -4.93 -3.73
C LEU A 235 -13.07 -4.72 -5.23
N ALA A 236 -12.05 -3.96 -5.59
CA ALA A 236 -11.64 -3.68 -6.97
C ALA A 236 -10.12 -3.85 -7.11
N ALA A 237 -9.63 -3.95 -8.35
CA ALA A 237 -8.22 -4.23 -8.63
C ALA A 237 -7.72 -3.53 -9.92
N TYR A 238 -6.41 -3.23 -9.98
CA TYR A 238 -5.78 -2.43 -11.02
C TYR A 238 -4.79 -3.26 -11.86
N CYS A 239 -5.24 -3.66 -13.05
CA CYS A 239 -4.61 -4.61 -13.96
C CYS A 239 -3.75 -3.92 -15.02
N VAL A 240 -2.56 -3.45 -14.61
CA VAL A 240 -1.54 -2.86 -15.52
C VAL A 240 -0.35 -3.79 -15.76
N THR A 241 0.34 -4.20 -14.69
CA THR A 241 1.59 -4.99 -14.74
C THR A 241 1.39 -6.37 -15.38
N GLU A 242 2.42 -6.85 -16.06
CA GLU A 242 2.46 -8.12 -16.81
C GLU A 242 3.74 -8.91 -16.49
N PRO A 243 3.79 -10.24 -16.76
CA PRO A 243 5.03 -11.01 -16.64
C PRO A 243 6.18 -10.45 -17.49
N THR A 244 5.86 -9.78 -18.59
CA THR A 244 6.81 -9.14 -19.51
C THR A 244 7.18 -7.70 -19.16
N GLY A 245 6.56 -7.08 -18.16
CA GLY A 245 6.83 -5.67 -17.83
C GLY A 245 5.99 -5.09 -16.70
N GLY A 246 6.65 -4.37 -15.79
CA GLY A 246 6.00 -3.56 -14.75
C GLY A 246 6.46 -2.10 -14.80
N SER A 247 7.77 -1.87 -14.69
CA SER A 247 8.37 -0.53 -14.79
C SER A 247 8.23 0.10 -16.19
N ASP A 248 8.31 -0.71 -17.24
CA ASP A 248 8.03 -0.29 -18.61
C ASP A 248 6.55 -0.54 -18.96
N VAL A 249 5.71 0.43 -18.60
CA VAL A 249 4.28 0.46 -18.94
C VAL A 249 4.06 0.71 -20.45
N ALA A 250 5.07 1.17 -21.20
CA ALA A 250 4.97 1.36 -22.64
C ALA A 250 5.24 0.06 -23.43
N GLY A 251 5.97 -0.89 -22.84
CA GLY A 251 6.33 -2.19 -23.41
C GLY A 251 5.28 -3.31 -23.30
N LEU A 252 4.13 -3.05 -22.67
CA LEU A 252 3.08 -4.05 -22.38
C LEU A 252 2.49 -4.74 -23.64
N LYS A 253 1.93 -5.94 -23.42
CA LYS A 253 1.55 -6.94 -24.44
C LYS A 253 0.07 -7.32 -24.42
N THR A 254 -0.67 -7.14 -23.33
CA THR A 254 -2.13 -7.39 -23.30
C THR A 254 -2.79 -6.53 -24.38
N THR A 255 -3.61 -7.13 -25.23
CA THR A 255 -4.24 -6.49 -26.38
C THR A 255 -5.73 -6.25 -26.16
N ALA A 256 -6.29 -5.24 -26.82
CA ALA A 256 -7.71 -5.02 -26.95
C ALA A 256 -8.05 -4.66 -28.42
N ARG A 257 -8.74 -5.57 -29.11
CA ARG A 257 -9.26 -5.36 -30.48
C ARG A 257 -10.67 -4.79 -30.39
N LYS A 258 -11.01 -3.78 -31.20
CA LYS A 258 -12.39 -3.30 -31.34
C LYS A 258 -13.16 -4.17 -32.34
N GLU A 259 -14.39 -4.51 -32.01
CA GLU A 259 -15.33 -5.24 -32.85
C GLU A 259 -16.70 -4.56 -32.77
N GLY A 260 -17.02 -3.67 -33.70
CA GLY A 260 -18.28 -2.91 -33.68
C GLY A 260 -18.43 -2.02 -32.44
N ASP A 261 -19.39 -2.36 -31.57
CA ASP A 261 -19.75 -1.69 -30.32
C ASP A 261 -19.08 -2.28 -29.07
N ARG A 262 -18.21 -3.28 -29.24
CA ARG A 262 -17.50 -4.00 -28.17
C ARG A 262 -16.00 -4.09 -28.43
N TRP A 263 -15.28 -4.58 -27.43
CA TRP A 263 -13.84 -4.83 -27.44
C TRP A 263 -13.57 -6.25 -26.96
N VAL A 264 -12.53 -6.87 -27.51
CA VAL A 264 -12.08 -8.22 -27.13
C VAL A 264 -10.66 -8.12 -26.58
N ILE A 265 -10.50 -8.43 -25.29
CA ILE A 265 -9.23 -8.36 -24.56
C ILE A 265 -8.55 -9.74 -24.53
N ASN A 266 -7.25 -9.76 -24.81
CA ASN A 266 -6.41 -10.97 -24.75
C ASN A 266 -5.05 -10.66 -24.12
N GLY A 267 -4.68 -11.37 -23.05
CA GLY A 267 -3.36 -11.29 -22.40
C GLY A 267 -3.37 -11.71 -20.92
N SER A 268 -2.21 -11.65 -20.26
CA SER A 268 -2.05 -12.02 -18.85
C SER A 268 -1.36 -10.93 -18.05
N LYS A 269 -2.01 -10.51 -16.96
CA LYS A 269 -1.55 -9.54 -15.98
C LYS A 269 -0.95 -10.23 -14.75
N MET A 270 -0.04 -9.57 -14.05
CA MET A 270 0.73 -10.17 -12.94
C MET A 270 0.89 -9.20 -11.77
N TRP A 271 1.01 -9.76 -10.56
CA TRP A 271 1.16 -9.03 -9.30
C TRP A 271 -0.05 -8.14 -8.95
N ILE A 272 -1.25 -8.58 -9.29
CA ILE A 272 -2.48 -7.82 -9.13
C ILE A 272 -3.03 -7.96 -7.71
N THR A 273 -2.86 -6.91 -6.90
CA THR A 273 -3.52 -6.74 -5.59
C THR A 273 -5.04 -6.81 -5.72
N ASN A 274 -5.70 -7.46 -4.76
CA ASN A 274 -7.12 -7.85 -4.77
C ASN A 274 -7.52 -8.76 -5.94
N GLY A 275 -6.58 -9.31 -6.72
CA GLY A 275 -6.84 -10.03 -7.97
C GLY A 275 -7.85 -11.17 -7.85
N GLY A 276 -7.78 -11.97 -6.78
CA GLY A 276 -8.68 -13.09 -6.51
C GLY A 276 -10.01 -12.71 -5.87
N VAL A 277 -10.12 -11.52 -5.28
CA VAL A 277 -11.27 -11.09 -4.45
C VAL A 277 -12.05 -9.91 -5.03
N ALA A 278 -11.56 -9.29 -6.11
CA ALA A 278 -12.23 -8.19 -6.78
C ALA A 278 -13.58 -8.57 -7.39
N SER A 279 -14.46 -7.56 -7.46
CA SER A 279 -15.74 -7.54 -8.16
C SER A 279 -15.62 -6.94 -9.57
N TRP A 280 -14.65 -6.06 -9.80
CA TRP A 280 -14.28 -5.53 -11.11
C TRP A 280 -12.81 -5.10 -11.16
N TYR A 281 -12.27 -5.03 -12.37
CA TYR A 281 -10.91 -4.63 -12.68
C TYR A 281 -10.89 -3.36 -13.52
N PHE A 282 -9.96 -2.43 -13.24
CA PHE A 282 -9.46 -1.53 -14.29
C PHE A 282 -8.36 -2.26 -15.07
N VAL A 283 -8.49 -2.43 -16.37
CA VAL A 283 -7.51 -3.12 -17.23
C VAL A 283 -6.90 -2.15 -18.23
N LEU A 284 -5.57 -2.03 -18.25
CA LEU A 284 -4.85 -1.30 -19.31
C LEU A 284 -4.38 -2.27 -20.39
N ALA A 285 -4.91 -2.12 -21.60
CA ALA A 285 -4.58 -2.98 -22.74
C ALA A 285 -4.18 -2.14 -23.97
N ARG A 286 -3.27 -2.68 -24.78
CA ARG A 286 -2.79 -2.08 -26.03
C ARG A 286 -3.88 -2.17 -27.10
N SER A 287 -4.20 -1.03 -27.70
CA SER A 287 -5.21 -0.90 -28.74
C SER A 287 -4.62 -0.25 -29.99
N GLU A 288 -5.43 -0.08 -31.02
CA GLU A 288 -5.17 0.96 -32.02
C GLU A 288 -5.03 2.33 -31.33
N GLY A 289 -4.19 3.20 -31.89
CA GLY A 289 -3.88 4.52 -31.32
C GLY A 289 -3.03 4.55 -30.05
N GLY A 290 -2.73 3.41 -29.41
CA GLY A 290 -1.86 3.34 -28.23
C GLY A 290 -2.33 2.34 -27.17
N TYR A 291 -2.80 2.85 -26.03
CA TYR A 291 -3.34 2.06 -24.92
C TYR A 291 -4.72 2.54 -24.55
N THR A 292 -5.65 1.63 -24.24
CA THR A 292 -6.99 1.96 -23.76
C THR A 292 -7.20 1.37 -22.37
N GLY A 293 -7.86 2.14 -21.50
CA GLY A 293 -8.28 1.68 -20.17
C GLY A 293 -9.70 1.14 -20.24
N PHE A 294 -9.95 0.01 -19.59
CA PHE A 294 -11.24 -0.69 -19.60
C PHE A 294 -11.70 -1.00 -18.19
N ILE A 295 -13.02 -1.01 -17.97
CA ILE A 295 -13.64 -1.60 -16.79
C ILE A 295 -14.10 -3.01 -17.15
N VAL A 296 -13.69 -4.02 -16.38
CA VAL A 296 -14.02 -5.43 -16.61
C VAL A 296 -14.60 -6.01 -15.33
N ASP A 297 -15.90 -6.30 -15.29
CA ASP A 297 -16.50 -7.01 -14.17
C ASP A 297 -15.86 -8.41 -14.02
N ALA A 298 -15.60 -8.81 -12.79
CA ALA A 298 -14.58 -9.83 -12.48
C ALA A 298 -15.07 -11.29 -12.63
N ASP A 299 -16.31 -11.46 -13.09
CA ASP A 299 -16.99 -12.70 -13.48
C ASP A 299 -17.19 -12.81 -15.01
N ALA A 300 -16.72 -11.82 -15.79
CA ALA A 300 -16.86 -11.82 -17.24
C ALA A 300 -16.24 -13.07 -17.90
N PRO A 301 -16.93 -13.73 -18.85
CA PRO A 301 -16.41 -14.92 -19.53
C PRO A 301 -15.03 -14.69 -20.16
N GLY A 302 -14.11 -15.62 -19.89
CA GLY A 302 -12.71 -15.54 -20.30
C GLY A 302 -11.77 -14.91 -19.27
N VAL A 303 -12.27 -14.40 -18.14
CA VAL A 303 -11.43 -13.92 -17.03
C VAL A 303 -11.05 -15.10 -16.12
N THR A 304 -9.76 -15.43 -16.07
CA THR A 304 -9.21 -16.49 -15.22
C THR A 304 -8.38 -15.87 -14.10
N ARG A 305 -8.80 -16.10 -12.85
CA ARG A 305 -8.05 -15.71 -11.64
C ARG A 305 -7.03 -16.81 -11.33
N GLY A 306 -5.75 -16.47 -11.23
CA GLY A 306 -4.67 -17.41 -10.89
C GLY A 306 -4.71 -17.88 -9.43
N GLU A 307 -3.67 -18.60 -9.01
CA GLU A 307 -3.46 -18.91 -7.59
C GLU A 307 -3.05 -17.65 -6.80
N LYS A 308 -3.03 -17.76 -5.45
CA LYS A 308 -2.54 -16.69 -4.58
C LYS A 308 -1.02 -16.79 -4.45
N GLU A 309 -0.32 -15.73 -4.84
CA GLU A 309 1.14 -15.64 -4.73
C GLU A 309 1.62 -15.64 -3.27
N VAL A 310 2.67 -16.41 -2.97
CA VAL A 310 3.26 -16.52 -1.63
C VAL A 310 4.35 -15.47 -1.46
N MET A 311 3.97 -14.31 -0.90
CA MET A 311 4.84 -13.15 -0.74
C MET A 311 5.75 -13.21 0.50
N LEU A 312 6.84 -12.46 0.48
CA LEU A 312 7.73 -12.23 1.63
C LEU A 312 6.98 -11.52 2.78
N GLY A 313 6.36 -10.39 2.47
CA GLY A 313 5.58 -9.54 3.37
C GLY A 313 4.18 -9.27 2.83
N GLN A 314 3.40 -8.49 3.57
CA GLN A 314 2.00 -8.15 3.27
C GLN A 314 1.09 -9.36 3.04
N ARG A 315 1.43 -10.53 3.60
CA ARG A 315 0.94 -11.86 3.16
C ARG A 315 -0.58 -12.09 3.24
N CYS A 316 -1.31 -11.26 3.98
CA CYS A 316 -2.78 -11.29 4.02
C CYS A 316 -3.45 -10.57 2.83
N SER A 317 -2.77 -9.65 2.16
CA SER A 317 -3.20 -9.12 0.86
C SER A 317 -3.30 -10.27 -0.15
N ASP A 318 -4.33 -10.27 -0.97
CA ASP A 318 -4.45 -11.20 -2.10
C ASP A 318 -3.75 -10.57 -3.32
N THR A 319 -2.77 -11.27 -3.88
CA THR A 319 -2.01 -10.83 -5.05
C THR A 319 -1.88 -12.01 -6.00
N ARG A 320 -2.22 -11.81 -7.29
CA ARG A 320 -2.32 -12.90 -8.28
C ARG A 320 -1.86 -12.52 -9.68
N GLY A 321 -1.65 -13.53 -10.52
CA GLY A 321 -1.84 -13.40 -11.97
C GLY A 321 -3.33 -13.40 -12.35
N ILE A 322 -3.69 -12.63 -13.38
CA ILE A 322 -5.05 -12.57 -13.96
C ILE A 322 -4.94 -12.69 -15.48
N THR A 323 -5.57 -13.70 -16.07
CA THR A 323 -5.56 -13.95 -17.51
C THR A 323 -6.91 -13.56 -18.12
N PHE A 324 -6.86 -13.00 -19.32
CA PHE A 324 -7.99 -12.58 -20.14
C PHE A 324 -7.90 -13.32 -21.47
N GLU A 325 -8.82 -14.24 -21.72
CA GLU A 325 -8.93 -15.03 -22.95
C GLU A 325 -10.22 -14.66 -23.69
N ASN A 326 -10.09 -13.85 -24.74
CA ASN A 326 -11.19 -13.31 -25.56
C ASN A 326 -12.30 -12.60 -24.75
N VAL A 327 -11.93 -11.94 -23.65
CA VAL A 327 -12.87 -11.27 -22.74
C VAL A 327 -13.57 -10.13 -23.46
N VAL A 328 -14.89 -10.21 -23.55
CA VAL A 328 -15.73 -9.21 -24.23
C VAL A 328 -16.07 -8.07 -23.27
N VAL A 329 -15.79 -6.84 -23.69
CA VAL A 329 -16.03 -5.61 -22.93
C VAL A 329 -16.83 -4.62 -23.79
N PRO A 330 -17.98 -4.09 -23.32
CA PRO A 330 -18.78 -3.15 -24.11
C PRO A 330 -18.10 -1.78 -24.23
N GLN A 331 -18.41 -1.02 -25.29
CA GLN A 331 -17.86 0.33 -25.51
C GLN A 331 -18.19 1.31 -24.36
N GLU A 332 -19.26 1.09 -23.59
CA GLU A 332 -19.59 1.88 -22.39
C GLU A 332 -18.59 1.73 -21.24
N ASN A 333 -17.76 0.67 -21.24
CA ASN A 333 -16.76 0.40 -20.20
C ASN A 333 -15.36 0.91 -20.57
N VAL A 334 -15.19 1.68 -21.65
CA VAL A 334 -13.92 2.35 -21.98
C VAL A 334 -13.73 3.59 -21.12
N VAL A 335 -12.63 3.63 -20.35
CA VAL A 335 -12.30 4.74 -19.44
C VAL A 335 -11.52 5.82 -20.18
N GLY A 336 -12.12 6.99 -20.35
CA GLY A 336 -11.56 8.10 -21.14
C GLY A 336 -11.62 7.86 -22.65
N GLU A 337 -10.71 8.50 -23.39
CA GLU A 337 -10.61 8.38 -24.84
C GLU A 337 -9.76 7.14 -25.25
N PRO A 338 -10.21 6.33 -26.23
CA PRO A 338 -9.40 5.24 -26.79
C PRO A 338 -7.99 5.70 -27.20
N GLY A 339 -6.99 4.85 -26.94
CA GLY A 339 -5.57 5.16 -27.18
C GLY A 339 -4.91 6.08 -26.13
N LYS A 340 -5.68 6.77 -25.26
CA LYS A 340 -5.14 7.67 -24.21
C LYS A 340 -5.01 7.03 -22.82
N GLY A 341 -5.35 5.75 -22.65
CA GLY A 341 -5.31 5.02 -21.39
C GLY A 341 -3.94 5.08 -20.67
N PHE A 342 -2.84 5.18 -21.42
CA PHE A 342 -1.51 5.42 -20.83
C PHE A 342 -1.45 6.75 -20.06
N GLN A 343 -2.06 7.82 -20.59
CA GLN A 343 -2.12 9.11 -19.90
C GLN A 343 -3.02 9.06 -18.66
N VAL A 344 -4.08 8.25 -18.68
CA VAL A 344 -4.91 7.98 -17.49
C VAL A 344 -4.06 7.27 -16.43
N ALA A 345 -3.38 6.18 -16.78
CA ALA A 345 -2.51 5.43 -15.86
C ALA A 345 -1.38 6.30 -15.28
N MET A 346 -0.79 7.21 -16.05
CA MET A 346 0.22 8.15 -15.51
C MET A 346 -0.38 9.16 -14.52
N LYS A 347 -1.62 9.63 -14.74
CA LYS A 347 -2.34 10.50 -13.78
C LYS A 347 -2.80 9.75 -12.53
N VAL A 348 -3.13 8.46 -12.64
CA VAL A 348 -3.45 7.60 -11.48
C VAL A 348 -2.30 7.59 -10.49
N PHE A 349 -1.06 7.43 -10.96
CA PHE A 349 0.09 7.45 -10.06
C PHE A 349 0.42 8.83 -9.46
N ASP A 350 -0.05 9.95 -10.05
CA ASP A 350 0.02 11.25 -9.37
C ASP A 350 -0.96 11.29 -8.17
N PHE A 351 -2.10 10.59 -8.26
CA PHE A 351 -3.10 10.48 -7.19
C PHE A 351 -2.71 9.46 -6.10
N THR A 352 -2.26 8.26 -6.47
CA THR A 352 -2.10 7.10 -5.55
C THR A 352 -0.75 7.04 -4.85
N ARG A 353 0.32 7.54 -5.47
CA ARG A 353 1.71 7.34 -4.99
C ARG A 353 1.99 7.98 -3.62
N SER A 354 1.20 8.97 -3.21
CA SER A 354 1.22 9.53 -1.86
C SER A 354 0.67 8.54 -0.81
N SER A 355 -0.39 7.78 -1.11
CA SER A 355 -0.93 6.73 -0.22
C SER A 355 0.11 5.65 0.07
N VAL A 356 0.88 5.28 -0.95
CA VAL A 356 2.01 4.33 -0.85
C VAL A 356 3.11 4.89 0.06
N ALA A 357 3.42 6.18 -0.06
CA ALA A 357 4.41 6.85 0.76
C ALA A 357 3.97 6.95 2.23
N ILE A 358 2.71 7.31 2.50
CA ILE A 358 2.23 7.42 3.89
C ILE A 358 2.06 6.03 4.54
N SER A 359 1.76 5.01 3.74
CA SER A 359 1.76 3.61 4.20
C SER A 359 3.16 3.17 4.66
N ALA A 360 4.22 3.63 3.98
CA ALA A 360 5.60 3.42 4.39
C ALA A 360 5.97 4.23 5.64
N VAL A 361 5.44 5.46 5.80
CA VAL A 361 5.56 6.27 7.03
C VAL A 361 4.88 5.58 8.22
N GLY A 362 3.67 5.05 8.06
CA GLY A 362 2.94 4.32 9.11
C GLY A 362 3.71 3.09 9.61
N LEU A 363 4.28 2.30 8.70
CA LEU A 363 5.19 1.20 9.08
C LEU A 363 6.46 1.70 9.78
N SER A 364 7.06 2.78 9.28
CA SER A 364 8.26 3.39 9.88
C SER A 364 7.99 3.86 11.30
N ARG A 365 6.84 4.52 11.52
CA ARG A 365 6.35 4.96 12.84
C ARG A 365 6.16 3.76 13.77
N ARG A 366 5.54 2.67 13.27
CA ARG A 366 5.36 1.44 14.04
C ARG A 366 6.69 0.80 14.45
N ALA A 367 7.64 0.71 13.53
CA ALA A 367 8.98 0.19 13.81
C ALA A 367 9.71 1.04 14.86
N THR A 368 9.59 2.37 14.79
CA THR A 368 10.12 3.30 15.80
C THR A 368 9.48 3.11 17.17
N ASP A 369 8.15 2.95 17.25
CA ASP A 369 7.44 2.76 18.51
C ASP A 369 7.82 1.45 19.21
N GLU A 370 7.82 0.32 18.48
CA GLU A 370 8.20 -0.97 19.07
C GLU A 370 9.67 -0.97 19.51
N ALA A 371 10.57 -0.39 18.70
CA ALA A 371 11.98 -0.25 19.05
C ALA A 371 12.17 0.66 20.28
N THR A 372 11.45 1.77 20.38
CA THR A 372 11.51 2.70 21.52
C THR A 372 10.97 2.06 22.80
N ARG A 373 9.86 1.32 22.70
CA ARG A 373 9.27 0.54 23.81
C ARG A 373 10.29 -0.45 24.37
N TYR A 374 10.76 -1.36 23.52
CA TYR A 374 11.72 -2.39 23.91
C TYR A 374 13.05 -1.80 24.41
N ALA A 375 13.53 -0.70 23.81
CA ALA A 375 14.78 -0.07 24.24
C ALA A 375 14.70 0.55 25.65
N ARG A 376 13.51 0.95 26.10
CA ARG A 376 13.27 1.47 27.46
C ARG A 376 13.13 0.35 28.51
N GLU A 377 12.72 -0.84 28.09
CA GLU A 377 12.46 -1.99 28.97
C GLU A 377 13.66 -2.95 29.07
N ARG A 378 14.35 -3.20 27.94
CA ARG A 378 15.47 -4.13 27.88
C ARG A 378 16.72 -3.51 28.52
N VAL A 379 17.28 -4.21 29.51
CA VAL A 379 18.53 -3.81 30.21
C VAL A 379 19.73 -4.61 29.68
N THR A 380 20.84 -3.93 29.43
CA THR A 380 22.18 -4.54 29.27
C THR A 380 23.24 -3.62 29.90
N MET A 381 24.37 -4.19 30.38
CA MET A 381 25.44 -3.41 31.01
C MET A 381 24.94 -2.48 32.14
N GLY A 382 23.99 -2.97 32.95
CA GLY A 382 23.44 -2.26 34.12
C GLY A 382 22.38 -1.19 33.84
N LYS A 383 22.02 -0.89 32.58
CA LYS A 383 21.03 0.15 32.24
C LYS A 383 20.11 -0.21 31.06
N PRO A 384 18.93 0.42 30.90
CA PRO A 384 18.09 0.27 29.72
C PRO A 384 18.86 0.60 28.44
N ILE A 385 18.68 -0.16 27.36
CA ILE A 385 19.50 -0.02 26.15
C ILE A 385 19.28 1.33 25.43
N ALA A 386 18.15 2.00 25.64
CA ALA A 386 17.93 3.39 25.23
C ALA A 386 18.94 4.39 25.82
N GLN A 387 19.65 4.03 26.89
CA GLN A 387 20.74 4.83 27.47
C GLN A 387 22.12 4.51 26.88
N HIS A 388 22.22 3.60 25.90
CA HIS A 388 23.43 3.40 25.10
C HIS A 388 23.37 4.32 23.88
N GLN A 389 24.41 5.15 23.69
CA GLN A 389 24.40 6.24 22.70
C GLN A 389 24.08 5.76 21.28
N ALA A 390 24.60 4.60 20.86
CA ALA A 390 24.32 4.01 19.55
C ALA A 390 22.82 3.73 19.34
N VAL A 391 22.13 3.18 20.34
CA VAL A 391 20.68 2.91 20.29
C VAL A 391 19.90 4.23 20.31
N ALA A 392 20.31 5.18 21.14
CA ALA A 392 19.69 6.51 21.19
C ALA A 392 19.78 7.25 19.83
N PHE A 393 20.93 7.16 19.15
CA PHE A 393 21.11 7.74 17.81
C PHE A 393 20.25 7.03 16.76
N MET A 394 20.18 5.69 16.77
CA MET A 394 19.28 4.94 15.88
C MET A 394 17.82 5.38 16.03
N LEU A 395 17.33 5.50 17.27
CA LEU A 395 15.95 5.95 17.55
C LEU A 395 15.72 7.42 17.12
N ALA A 396 16.70 8.30 17.34
CA ALA A 396 16.61 9.70 16.93
C ALA A 396 16.55 9.86 15.40
N GLU A 397 17.37 9.13 14.66
CA GLU A 397 17.35 9.12 13.19
C GLU A 397 16.03 8.55 12.64
N MET A 398 15.51 7.50 13.26
CA MET A 398 14.22 6.90 12.87
C MET A 398 13.06 7.87 13.08
N ALA A 399 12.99 8.53 14.24
CA ALA A 399 11.97 9.53 14.55
C ALA A 399 12.05 10.76 13.61
N ALA A 400 13.23 11.33 13.41
CA ALA A 400 13.42 12.47 12.52
C ALA A 400 13.08 12.13 11.06
N GLY A 401 13.41 10.92 10.60
CA GLY A 401 13.05 10.42 9.28
C GLY A 401 11.54 10.26 9.08
N VAL A 402 10.82 9.74 10.09
CA VAL A 402 9.35 9.61 10.08
C VAL A 402 8.68 10.96 9.87
N GLU A 403 9.06 11.99 10.64
CA GLU A 403 8.49 13.34 10.48
C GLU A 403 8.80 13.94 9.10
N ALA A 404 10.06 13.85 8.64
CA ALA A 404 10.45 14.38 7.34
C ALA A 404 9.69 13.71 6.18
N CYS A 405 9.47 12.40 6.24
CA CYS A 405 8.73 11.67 5.21
C CYS A 405 7.21 11.91 5.29
N ARG A 406 6.63 12.08 6.49
CA ARG A 406 5.24 12.51 6.66
C ARG A 406 5.00 13.86 6.00
N LEU A 407 5.81 14.86 6.33
CA LEU A 407 5.68 16.23 5.80
C LEU A 407 5.85 16.28 4.27
N MET A 408 6.81 15.52 3.71
CA MET A 408 6.97 15.40 2.25
C MET A 408 5.75 14.74 1.58
N THR A 409 5.13 13.75 2.25
CA THR A 409 3.96 13.05 1.73
C THR A 409 2.68 13.89 1.81
N TYR A 410 2.46 14.59 2.93
CA TYR A 410 1.38 15.56 3.07
C TYR A 410 1.52 16.71 2.06
N ARG A 411 2.74 17.16 1.76
CA ARG A 411 2.96 18.13 0.67
C ARG A 411 2.51 17.60 -0.69
N ALA A 412 2.74 16.32 -0.99
CA ALA A 412 2.30 15.69 -2.23
C ALA A 412 0.77 15.53 -2.30
N GLY A 413 0.10 15.22 -1.18
CA GLY A 413 -1.37 15.18 -1.09
C GLY A 413 -2.00 16.55 -1.28
N TRP A 414 -1.52 17.56 -0.53
CA TRP A 414 -2.01 18.93 -0.62
C TRP A 414 -1.85 19.55 -2.02
N ASP A 415 -0.79 19.21 -2.76
CA ASP A 415 -0.69 19.64 -4.16
C ASP A 415 -1.78 19.00 -5.05
N THR A 416 -2.15 17.73 -4.82
CA THR A 416 -3.26 17.06 -5.53
C THR A 416 -4.60 17.74 -5.24
N ASP A 417 -4.90 17.98 -3.96
CA ASP A 417 -6.18 18.57 -3.51
C ASP A 417 -6.38 20.02 -3.97
N GLN A 418 -5.29 20.68 -4.36
CA GLN A 418 -5.29 22.02 -4.93
C GLN A 418 -5.25 22.00 -6.47
N GLY A 419 -5.47 20.84 -7.10
CA GLY A 419 -5.48 20.65 -8.55
C GLY A 419 -4.12 20.85 -9.22
N ARG A 420 -3.02 20.90 -8.44
CA ARG A 420 -1.66 21.09 -8.97
C ARG A 420 -1.04 19.74 -9.30
N ARG A 421 -0.22 19.72 -10.35
CA ARG A 421 0.52 18.51 -10.74
C ARG A 421 1.60 18.20 -9.70
N ASN A 422 1.39 17.16 -8.90
CA ASN A 422 2.24 16.79 -7.77
C ASN A 422 3.39 15.81 -8.10
N THR A 423 3.51 15.32 -9.36
CA THR A 423 4.38 14.18 -9.75
C THR A 423 5.76 14.20 -9.09
N TYR A 424 6.41 15.36 -9.04
CA TYR A 424 7.71 15.56 -8.39
C TYR A 424 7.67 15.23 -6.89
N TYR A 425 6.79 15.88 -6.13
CA TYR A 425 6.65 15.67 -4.69
C TYR A 425 6.16 14.25 -4.36
N ALA A 426 5.24 13.69 -5.15
CA ALA A 426 4.77 12.32 -4.98
C ALA A 426 5.91 11.29 -5.18
N SER A 427 6.76 11.49 -6.18
CA SER A 427 7.95 10.64 -6.39
C SER A 427 9.03 10.84 -5.32
N CYS A 428 9.29 12.07 -4.89
CA CYS A 428 10.19 12.35 -3.76
C CYS A 428 9.70 11.68 -2.47
N ALA A 429 8.42 11.85 -2.12
CA ALA A 429 7.78 11.24 -0.96
C ALA A 429 7.93 9.72 -0.96
N LYS A 430 7.54 9.05 -2.05
CA LYS A 430 7.57 7.58 -2.14
C LYS A 430 8.98 7.02 -2.16
N MET A 431 9.93 7.69 -2.82
CA MET A 431 11.35 7.34 -2.80
C MET A 431 11.94 7.44 -1.38
N MET A 432 11.69 8.54 -0.68
CA MET A 432 12.22 8.78 0.68
C MET A 432 11.58 7.84 1.71
N ALA A 433 10.24 7.71 1.69
CA ALA A 433 9.51 6.90 2.66
C ALA A 433 9.77 5.39 2.49
N ALA A 434 9.99 4.89 1.26
CA ALA A 434 10.39 3.51 1.03
C ALA A 434 11.78 3.20 1.62
N ASN A 435 12.77 4.07 1.35
CA ASN A 435 14.11 3.94 1.90
C ASN A 435 14.12 4.07 3.44
N LEU A 436 13.28 4.95 4.00
CA LEU A 436 13.06 5.06 5.44
C LEU A 436 12.48 3.76 6.02
N ALA A 437 11.44 3.19 5.40
CA ALA A 437 10.77 2.00 5.91
C ALA A 437 11.71 0.81 6.01
N GLU A 438 12.59 0.60 5.02
CA GLU A 438 13.66 -0.41 5.09
C GLU A 438 14.63 -0.13 6.24
N LYS A 439 15.10 1.12 6.41
CA LYS A 439 16.00 1.51 7.50
C LYS A 439 15.36 1.34 8.89
N CYS A 440 14.14 1.83 9.07
CA CYS A 440 13.43 1.77 10.34
C CYS A 440 13.11 0.32 10.75
N ALA A 441 12.66 -0.52 9.82
CA ALA A 441 12.37 -1.92 10.12
C ALA A 441 13.64 -2.73 10.42
N ALA A 442 14.72 -2.51 9.66
CA ALA A 442 16.02 -3.12 9.94
C ALA A 442 16.57 -2.69 11.31
N ASN A 443 16.53 -1.40 11.62
CA ASN A 443 16.94 -0.87 12.93
C ASN A 443 16.08 -1.42 14.07
N ALA A 444 14.77 -1.59 13.88
CA ALA A 444 13.90 -2.16 14.90
C ALA A 444 14.26 -3.64 15.20
N VAL A 445 14.48 -4.47 14.16
CA VAL A 445 15.01 -5.83 14.32
C VAL A 445 16.35 -5.81 15.08
N GLN A 446 17.26 -4.91 14.68
CA GLN A 446 18.59 -4.78 15.28
C GLN A 446 18.56 -4.34 16.76
N ILE A 447 17.62 -3.48 17.15
CA ILE A 447 17.42 -3.02 18.54
C ILE A 447 16.81 -4.12 19.42
N PHE A 448 15.94 -4.96 18.87
CA PHE A 448 15.45 -6.15 19.58
C PHE A 448 16.53 -7.24 19.73
N GLY A 449 17.51 -7.27 18.84
CA GLY A 449 18.58 -8.28 18.81
C GLY A 449 18.03 -9.65 18.40
N GLY A 450 18.43 -10.72 19.08
CA GLY A 450 17.95 -12.08 18.79
C GLY A 450 16.42 -12.23 18.87
N ASN A 451 15.75 -11.44 19.72
CA ASN A 451 14.28 -11.36 19.76
C ASN A 451 13.69 -10.77 18.47
N GLY A 452 14.40 -9.85 17.81
CA GLY A 452 13.94 -9.19 16.59
C GLY A 452 13.94 -10.09 15.36
N TYR A 453 14.68 -11.20 15.43
CA TYR A 453 14.71 -12.25 14.42
C TYR A 453 13.71 -13.39 14.71
N ASN A 454 12.91 -13.27 15.78
CA ASN A 454 11.96 -14.29 16.20
C ASN A 454 10.51 -13.87 15.87
N THR A 455 9.75 -14.79 15.27
CA THR A 455 8.35 -14.58 14.81
C THR A 455 7.32 -14.41 15.95
N GLY A 456 7.74 -14.49 17.21
CA GLY A 456 6.96 -14.07 18.37
C GLY A 456 6.97 -12.55 18.62
N TYR A 457 7.83 -11.78 17.94
CA TYR A 457 7.92 -10.32 18.05
C TYR A 457 7.50 -9.62 16.75
N PRO A 458 6.89 -8.42 16.82
CA PRO A 458 6.27 -7.80 15.64
C PRO A 458 7.27 -7.30 14.58
N VAL A 459 8.53 -7.03 14.97
CA VAL A 459 9.48 -6.31 14.12
C VAL A 459 9.99 -7.10 12.91
N GLU A 460 10.03 -8.44 12.97
CA GLU A 460 10.39 -9.26 11.80
C GLU A 460 9.36 -9.13 10.67
N LYS A 461 8.07 -9.08 11.03
CA LYS A 461 6.99 -8.84 10.09
C LYS A 461 7.10 -7.46 9.45
N LEU A 462 7.45 -6.42 10.23
CA LEU A 462 7.66 -5.08 9.69
C LEU A 462 8.82 -5.06 8.68
N TYR A 463 9.88 -5.85 8.91
CA TYR A 463 11.02 -5.98 8.00
C TYR A 463 10.69 -6.74 6.71
N ARG A 464 9.83 -7.77 6.78
CA ARG A 464 9.28 -8.42 5.57
C ARG A 464 8.33 -7.50 4.81
N ASP A 465 7.44 -6.82 5.52
CA ASP A 465 6.41 -5.93 4.97
C ASP A 465 7.00 -4.67 4.32
N CYS A 466 8.11 -4.12 4.82
CA CYS A 466 8.64 -2.85 4.32
C CYS A 466 9.20 -2.95 2.89
N LYS A 467 9.69 -4.12 2.48
CA LYS A 467 10.50 -4.24 1.25
C LYS A 467 9.72 -3.94 -0.03
N ILE A 468 8.40 -4.15 -0.03
CA ILE A 468 7.53 -3.89 -1.18
C ILE A 468 7.45 -2.40 -1.54
N PHE A 469 7.64 -1.48 -0.57
CA PHE A 469 7.59 -0.04 -0.80
C PHE A 469 8.65 0.45 -1.78
N SER A 470 9.79 -0.24 -1.90
CA SER A 470 10.82 0.06 -2.91
C SER A 470 10.52 -0.50 -4.30
N ILE A 471 9.45 -1.29 -4.47
CA ILE A 471 9.18 -2.12 -5.65
C ILE A 471 7.88 -1.68 -6.36
N TYR A 472 6.71 -1.85 -5.74
CA TYR A 472 5.41 -1.56 -6.38
C TYR A 472 5.17 -0.05 -6.59
N GLU A 473 4.15 0.33 -7.37
CA GLU A 473 3.80 1.75 -7.64
C GLU A 473 4.99 2.58 -8.21
N GLY A 474 5.83 1.89 -9.01
CA GLY A 474 7.09 2.37 -9.57
C GLY A 474 8.27 2.23 -8.59
N THR A 475 9.27 1.42 -8.94
CA THR A 475 10.42 1.13 -8.07
C THR A 475 11.18 2.38 -7.65
N THR A 476 11.98 2.33 -6.58
CA THR A 476 12.80 3.46 -6.13
C THR A 476 13.70 4.01 -7.25
N GLN A 477 14.20 3.16 -8.15
CA GLN A 477 14.98 3.56 -9.33
C GLN A 477 14.12 4.34 -10.35
N ILE A 478 12.87 3.91 -10.58
CA ILE A 478 11.92 4.66 -11.42
C ILE A 478 11.55 6.01 -10.78
N GLN A 479 11.42 6.08 -9.44
CA GLN A 479 11.25 7.36 -8.76
C GLN A 479 12.48 8.26 -8.94
N HIS A 480 13.71 7.73 -8.84
CA HIS A 480 14.91 8.48 -9.19
C HIS A 480 14.90 8.98 -10.65
N THR A 481 14.44 8.18 -11.62
CA THR A 481 14.27 8.60 -13.02
C THR A 481 13.21 9.69 -13.20
N ILE A 482 12.11 9.66 -12.43
CA ILE A 482 11.09 10.71 -12.48
C ILE A 482 11.66 12.00 -11.87
N VAL A 483 12.20 11.94 -10.66
CA VAL A 483 12.76 13.10 -9.94
C VAL A 483 13.92 13.74 -10.71
N SER A 484 14.82 12.95 -11.30
CA SER A 484 15.97 13.49 -12.05
C SER A 484 15.54 14.30 -13.28
N ARG A 485 14.50 13.87 -14.01
CA ARG A 485 13.92 14.61 -15.15
C ARG A 485 13.37 15.99 -14.76
N TYR A 486 12.84 16.12 -13.54
CA TYR A 486 12.42 17.43 -13.00
C TYR A 486 13.61 18.31 -12.60
N VAL A 487 14.69 17.71 -12.06
CA VAL A 487 15.89 18.44 -11.61
C VAL A 487 16.77 18.89 -12.79
N THR A 488 16.91 18.08 -13.84
CA THR A 488 17.75 18.40 -15.02
C THR A 488 16.98 19.09 -16.15
N GLY A 489 15.65 19.06 -16.12
CA GLY A 489 14.78 19.50 -17.22
C GLY A 489 14.83 18.61 -18.48
N MET A 490 15.67 17.56 -18.49
CA MET A 490 15.86 16.70 -19.67
C MET A 490 14.75 15.66 -19.77
N ARG A 491 14.23 15.48 -20.98
CA ARG A 491 13.41 14.32 -21.36
C ARG A 491 14.33 13.30 -22.04
N CYS A 492 14.20 12.04 -21.66
CA CYS A 492 14.79 10.90 -22.37
C CYS A 492 13.75 10.34 -23.33
#